data_AF-A0A5C4N3C5-F1
#
_entry.id   AF-A0A5C4N3C5-F1
#
_cell.length_a   1.000
_cell.length_b   1.000
_cell.length_c   1.000
_cell.angle_alpha   90.00
_cell.angle_beta   90.00
_cell.angle_gamma   90.00
#
_symmetry.space_group_name_H-M   'P 1'
#
loop_
_entity.id
_entity.type
_entity.pdbx_description
1 polymer ?
#
loop_
_entity_poly.entity_id
_entity_poly.type
_entity_poly.pdbx_seq_one_letter_code
_entity_poly.pdbx_strand_id
1 'polypeptide(L)'
;MRRLLPALALAACTEYPALDARVTPAERTAPPPALVPLAGLLAAGDQQPLALDAGDDLSARASDLAARTGAAPPPVTAPDATLDAVRLADLAARAEGLRTGGLTPEQRDRLSSGPSLP
;
A
#
# COMPACT_ATOMS: atom_id res chain seq x y z
N MET A 1 -37.72 19.27 -6.55
CA MET A 1 -36.85 18.86 -7.69
C MET A 1 -35.35 19.13 -7.47
N ARG A 2 -34.93 20.19 -6.77
CA ARG A 2 -33.50 20.57 -6.61
C ARG A 2 -32.63 19.65 -5.72
N ARG A 3 -33.24 18.75 -4.92
CA ARG A 3 -32.51 17.76 -4.07
C ARG A 3 -32.14 16.45 -4.79
N LEU A 4 -32.65 16.22 -6.01
CA LEU A 4 -32.32 15.03 -6.81
C LEU A 4 -31.00 15.16 -7.56
N LEU A 5 -30.55 16.40 -7.81
CA LEU A 5 -29.32 16.69 -8.55
C LEU A 5 -28.04 16.08 -7.95
N PRO A 6 -27.77 16.18 -6.62
CA PRO A 6 -26.56 15.59 -6.06
C PRO A 6 -26.60 14.05 -6.06
N ALA A 7 -27.77 13.45 -5.86
CA ALA A 7 -27.93 11.99 -5.92
C ALA A 7 -27.65 11.44 -7.33
N LEU A 8 -28.08 12.16 -8.37
CA LEU A 8 -27.78 11.80 -9.77
C LEU A 8 -26.28 11.97 -10.10
N ALA A 9 -25.63 12.99 -9.56
CA ALA A 9 -24.21 13.24 -9.78
C ALA A 9 -23.31 12.15 -9.15
N LEU A 10 -23.69 11.59 -8.00
CA LEU A 10 -22.98 10.46 -7.40
C LEU A 10 -23.23 9.14 -8.16
N ALA A 11 -24.42 8.93 -8.71
CA ALA A 11 -24.72 7.73 -9.51
C ALA A 11 -23.93 7.70 -10.83
N ALA A 12 -23.75 8.87 -11.46
CA ALA A 12 -22.98 9.03 -12.70
C ALA A 12 -21.49 8.69 -12.56
N CYS A 13 -20.94 8.61 -11.33
CA CYS A 13 -19.56 8.18 -11.11
C CYS A 13 -19.35 6.66 -11.25
N THR A 14 -20.44 5.88 -11.38
CA THR A 14 -20.37 4.42 -11.59
C THR A 14 -20.61 3.99 -13.04
N GLU A 15 -21.07 4.91 -13.88
CA GLU A 15 -21.37 4.64 -15.29
C GLU A 15 -20.19 5.15 -16.13
N TYR A 16 -19.63 4.28 -16.99
CA TYR A 16 -18.47 4.63 -17.81
C TYR A 16 -18.91 4.65 -19.27
N PRO A 17 -19.58 5.73 -19.73
CA PRO A 17 -20.31 5.75 -21.00
C PRO A 17 -19.42 5.45 -22.21
N ALA A 18 -18.13 5.81 -22.16
CA ALA A 18 -17.18 5.52 -23.23
C ALA A 18 -16.87 4.02 -23.40
N LEU A 19 -17.03 3.21 -22.34
CA LEU A 19 -16.80 1.77 -22.33
C LEU A 19 -18.12 1.02 -22.52
N ASP A 20 -19.21 1.50 -21.92
CA ASP A 20 -20.55 0.95 -22.09
C ASP A 20 -21.07 1.10 -23.53
N ALA A 21 -20.67 2.17 -24.24
CA ALA A 21 -20.96 2.35 -25.66
C ALA A 21 -20.31 1.29 -26.56
N ARG A 22 -19.27 0.59 -26.08
CA ARG A 22 -18.61 -0.50 -26.84
C ARG A 22 -19.36 -1.82 -26.72
N VAL A 23 -20.24 -1.97 -25.73
CA VAL A 23 -21.02 -3.20 -25.52
C VAL A 23 -22.26 -3.17 -26.41
N THR A 24 -22.35 -4.13 -27.33
CA THR A 24 -23.46 -4.21 -28.29
C THR A 24 -24.78 -4.57 -27.60
N PRO A 25 -25.95 -4.21 -28.18
CA PRO A 25 -27.25 -4.58 -27.61
C PRO A 25 -27.44 -6.09 -27.44
N ALA A 26 -26.86 -6.89 -28.34
CA ALA A 26 -26.90 -8.35 -28.28
C ALA A 26 -26.09 -8.89 -27.08
N GLU A 27 -24.93 -8.31 -26.79
CA GLU A 27 -24.08 -8.72 -25.65
C GLU A 27 -24.68 -8.34 -24.29
N ARG A 28 -25.39 -7.21 -24.20
CA ARG A 28 -26.05 -6.78 -22.94
C ARG A 28 -27.13 -7.74 -22.44
N THR A 29 -27.71 -8.50 -23.37
CA THR A 29 -28.79 -9.45 -23.09
C THR A 29 -28.34 -10.90 -23.24
N ALA A 30 -27.06 -11.11 -23.57
CA ALA A 30 -26.50 -12.43 -23.69
C ALA A 30 -26.51 -13.16 -22.34
N PRO A 31 -26.68 -14.49 -22.34
CA PRO A 31 -26.48 -15.29 -21.14
C PRO A 31 -25.09 -15.05 -20.54
N PRO A 32 -24.95 -15.10 -19.20
CA PRO A 32 -23.65 -15.01 -18.56
C PRO A 32 -22.68 -16.07 -19.11
N PRO A 33 -21.38 -15.75 -19.25
CA PRO A 33 -20.41 -16.73 -19.69
C PRO A 33 -20.30 -17.87 -18.68
N ALA A 34 -19.99 -19.07 -19.16
CA ALA A 34 -19.71 -20.20 -18.31
C ALA A 34 -18.51 -19.89 -17.40
N LEU A 35 -18.67 -20.11 -16.09
CA LEU A 35 -17.57 -19.92 -15.14
C LEU A 35 -16.50 -20.99 -15.38
N VAL A 36 -15.25 -20.55 -15.44
CA VAL A 36 -14.11 -21.47 -15.52
C VAL A 36 -13.98 -22.20 -14.18
N PRO A 37 -13.88 -23.55 -14.15
CA PRO A 37 -13.74 -24.30 -12.91
C PRO A 37 -12.34 -24.08 -12.29
N LEU A 38 -12.25 -23.13 -11.37
CA LEU A 38 -10.99 -22.73 -10.74
C LEU A 38 -10.37 -23.80 -9.84
N ALA A 39 -11.17 -24.72 -9.30
CA ALA A 39 -10.69 -25.70 -8.31
C ALA A 39 -9.52 -26.56 -8.84
N GLY A 40 -9.60 -27.04 -10.08
CA GLY A 40 -8.52 -27.83 -10.69
C GLY A 40 -7.28 -27.00 -11.03
N LEU A 41 -7.47 -25.73 -11.40
CA LEU A 41 -6.38 -24.81 -11.70
C LEU A 41 -5.61 -24.40 -10.44
N LEU A 42 -6.32 -24.17 -9.34
CA LEU A 42 -5.73 -23.88 -8.04
C LEU A 42 -4.98 -25.10 -7.49
N ALA A 43 -5.58 -26.28 -7.56
CA ALA A 43 -4.92 -27.53 -7.18
C ALA A 43 -3.65 -27.80 -8.00
N ALA A 44 -3.65 -27.47 -9.30
CA ALA A 44 -2.46 -27.58 -10.14
C ALA A 44 -1.39 -26.54 -9.76
N GLY A 45 -1.78 -25.33 -9.37
CA GLY A 45 -0.87 -24.30 -8.88
C GLY A 45 -0.20 -24.68 -7.56
N ASP A 46 -0.94 -25.29 -6.64
CA ASP A 46 -0.41 -25.75 -5.34
C ASP A 46 0.59 -26.91 -5.50
N GLN A 47 0.49 -27.67 -6.59
CA GLN A 47 1.40 -28.77 -6.92
C GLN A 47 2.63 -28.32 -7.71
N GLN A 48 2.64 -27.08 -8.21
CA GLN A 48 3.78 -26.55 -8.96
C GLN A 48 4.93 -26.30 -7.97
N PRO A 49 6.04 -27.07 -8.04
CA PRO A 49 7.18 -26.81 -7.20
C PRO A 49 7.75 -25.43 -7.57
N LEU A 50 8.05 -24.61 -6.56
CA LEU A 50 8.95 -23.48 -6.77
C LEU A 50 10.22 -24.02 -7.43
N ALA A 51 10.66 -23.40 -8.52
CA ALA A 51 11.89 -23.80 -9.20
C ALA A 51 13.03 -23.83 -8.17
N LEU A 52 13.50 -25.04 -7.84
CA LEU A 52 14.49 -25.28 -6.78
C LEU A 52 15.83 -24.61 -7.08
N ASP A 53 16.09 -24.28 -8.36
CA ASP A 53 17.25 -23.52 -8.81
C ASP A 53 17.34 -22.10 -8.20
N ALA A 54 16.27 -21.58 -7.59
CA ALA A 54 16.29 -20.32 -6.87
C ALA A 54 16.75 -20.45 -5.40
N GLY A 55 16.95 -21.66 -4.88
CA GLY A 55 17.24 -21.91 -3.46
C GLY A 55 18.58 -21.32 -2.99
N ASP A 56 19.62 -21.47 -3.81
CA ASP A 56 20.95 -20.93 -3.50
C ASP A 56 20.97 -19.39 -3.61
N ASP A 57 20.31 -18.84 -4.63
CA ASP A 57 20.15 -17.39 -4.81
C ASP A 57 19.36 -16.75 -3.65
N LEU A 58 18.29 -17.39 -3.21
CA LEU A 58 17.51 -16.94 -2.05
C LEU A 58 18.33 -17.01 -0.77
N SER A 59 19.12 -18.07 -0.59
CA SER A 59 20.00 -18.23 0.57
C SER A 59 21.10 -17.17 0.59
N ALA A 60 21.69 -16.85 -0.56
CA ALA A 60 22.68 -15.78 -0.69
C ALA A 60 22.08 -14.38 -0.43
N ARG A 61 20.85 -14.12 -0.89
CA ARG A 61 20.14 -12.87 -0.59
C ARG A 61 19.78 -12.76 0.89
N ALA A 62 19.37 -13.87 1.51
CA ALA A 62 19.07 -13.91 2.94
C ALA A 62 20.33 -13.64 3.78
N SER A 63 21.48 -14.19 3.38
CA SER A 63 22.75 -13.94 4.08
C SER A 63 23.26 -12.50 3.89
N ASP A 64 23.15 -11.92 2.68
CA ASP A 64 23.44 -10.50 2.44
C ASP A 64 22.55 -9.60 3.30
N LEU A 65 21.25 -9.88 3.34
CA LEU A 65 20.32 -9.13 4.17
C LEU A 65 20.70 -9.24 5.65
N ALA A 66 20.96 -10.46 6.14
CA ALA A 66 21.36 -10.71 7.53
C ALA A 66 22.66 -9.97 7.90
N ALA A 67 23.66 -9.95 7.00
CA ALA A 67 24.90 -9.23 7.18
C ALA A 67 24.67 -7.71 7.27
N ARG A 68 23.78 -7.16 6.43
CA ARG A 68 23.40 -5.74 6.45
C ARG A 68 22.57 -5.37 7.67
N THR A 69 21.76 -6.30 8.18
CA THR A 69 20.91 -6.10 9.36
C THR A 69 21.56 -6.52 10.67
N GLY A 70 22.83 -6.92 10.69
CA GLY A 70 23.53 -7.38 11.91
C GLY A 70 23.58 -6.33 13.04
N ALA A 71 23.30 -5.06 12.74
CA ALA A 71 23.12 -3.97 13.71
C ALA A 71 21.68 -3.42 13.76
N ALA A 72 20.77 -3.96 12.93
CA ALA A 72 19.38 -3.56 12.95
C ALA A 72 18.68 -4.23 14.14
N PRO A 73 17.90 -3.48 14.93
CA PRO A 73 17.07 -4.06 15.98
C PRO A 73 16.19 -5.17 15.40
N PRO A 74 15.99 -6.29 16.11
CA PRO A 74 15.14 -7.37 15.63
C PRO A 74 13.75 -6.83 15.31
N PRO A 75 13.08 -7.35 14.27
CA PRO A 75 11.70 -6.99 14.00
C PRO A 75 10.86 -7.29 15.24
N VAL A 76 10.19 -6.27 15.77
CA VAL A 76 9.33 -6.37 16.95
C VAL A 76 8.16 -7.27 16.59
N THR A 77 8.30 -8.55 16.91
CA THR A 77 7.33 -9.61 16.57
C THR A 77 6.37 -9.90 17.72
N ALA A 78 6.52 -9.22 18.86
CA ALA A 78 5.55 -9.17 19.94
C ALA A 78 5.52 -7.78 20.59
N PRO A 79 4.35 -7.27 21.00
CA PRO A 79 4.26 -6.04 21.78
C PRO A 79 4.88 -6.29 23.16
N ASP A 80 6.06 -5.72 23.40
CA ASP A 80 6.61 -5.60 24.74
C ASP A 80 6.21 -4.23 25.28
N ALA A 81 5.18 -4.21 26.12
CA ALA A 81 4.60 -3.00 26.66
C ALA A 81 5.62 -2.10 27.38
N THR A 82 6.71 -2.68 27.92
CA THR A 82 7.75 -1.92 28.61
C THR A 82 8.69 -1.23 27.62
N LEU A 83 9.13 -1.93 26.58
CA LEU A 83 9.93 -1.34 25.50
C LEU A 83 9.15 -0.28 24.71
N ASP A 84 7.86 -0.51 24.50
CA ASP A 84 6.99 0.43 23.80
C ASP A 84 6.73 1.69 24.63
N ALA A 85 6.58 1.56 25.95
CA ALA A 85 6.48 2.71 26.84
C ALA A 85 7.76 3.58 26.84
N VAL A 86 8.95 2.94 26.83
CA VAL A 86 10.23 3.65 26.74
C VAL A 86 10.38 4.37 25.40
N ARG A 87 10.03 3.71 24.28
CA ARG A 87 10.05 4.33 22.95
C ARG A 87 9.07 5.50 22.85
N LEU A 88 7.86 5.35 23.39
CA LEU A 88 6.86 6.41 23.40
C LEU A 88 7.33 7.61 24.22
N ALA A 89 7.99 7.38 25.36
CA ALA A 89 8.57 8.45 26.18
C ALA A 89 9.70 9.19 25.45
N ASP A 90 10.60 8.48 24.76
CA ASP A 90 11.67 9.10 23.96
C ASP A 90 11.10 9.91 22.78
N LEU A 91 10.10 9.38 22.07
CA LEU A 91 9.42 10.12 21.01
C LEU A 91 8.70 11.36 21.52
N ALA A 92 8.04 11.27 22.68
CA ALA A 92 7.39 12.41 23.32
C ALA A 92 8.40 13.50 23.71
N ALA A 93 9.56 13.11 24.28
CA ALA A 93 10.64 14.03 24.63
C ALA A 93 11.24 14.71 23.39
N ARG A 94 11.47 13.97 22.30
CA ARG A 94 11.93 14.53 21.03
C ARG A 94 10.91 15.47 20.42
N ALA A 95 9.62 15.12 20.47
CA ALA A 95 8.55 15.99 19.98
C ALA A 95 8.45 17.30 20.79
N GLU A 96 8.68 17.24 22.10
CA GLU A 96 8.79 18.43 22.94
C GLU A 96 10.01 19.27 22.58
N GLY A 97 11.16 18.64 22.36
CA GLY A 97 12.38 19.30 21.88
C GLY A 97 12.18 20.01 20.54
N LEU A 98 11.43 19.41 19.62
CA LEU A 98 11.08 20.03 18.33
C LEU A 98 10.05 21.17 18.47
N ARG A 99 9.14 21.07 19.45
CA ARG A 99 8.14 22.12 19.73
C ARG A 99 8.77 23.34 20.40
N THR A 100 9.74 23.12 21.27
CA THR A 100 10.47 24.17 22.00
C THR A 100 11.63 24.76 21.19
N GLY A 101 12.35 23.92 20.44
CA GLY A 101 13.42 24.31 19.51
C GLY A 101 12.91 24.69 18.12
N GLY A 102 11.75 25.36 18.04
CA GLY A 102 10.97 25.55 16.82
C GLY A 102 11.78 26.00 15.59
N LEU A 103 11.21 25.75 14.40
CA LEU A 103 11.79 26.16 13.10
C LEU A 103 12.32 27.60 13.16
N THR A 104 13.58 27.79 12.75
CA THR A 104 14.12 29.14 12.59
C THR A 104 13.29 29.88 11.52
N PRO A 105 13.24 31.23 11.56
CA PRO A 105 12.54 32.00 10.53
C PRO A 105 12.93 31.58 9.10
N GLU A 106 14.22 31.37 8.84
CA GLU A 106 14.74 30.88 7.56
C GLU A 106 14.22 29.49 7.16
N GLN A 107 14.11 28.56 8.10
CA GLN A 107 13.57 27.23 7.81
C GLN A 107 12.07 27.29 7.51
N ARG A 108 11.35 28.20 8.17
CA ARG A 108 9.94 28.45 7.92
C ARG A 108 9.73 29.06 6.54
N ASP A 109 10.55 30.04 6.16
CA ASP A 109 10.50 30.70 4.86
C ASP A 109 10.84 29.75 3.71
N ARG A 110 11.80 28.83 3.92
CA ARG A 110 12.09 27.76 2.95
C ARG A 110 10.92 26.81 2.76
N LEU A 111 10.19 26.48 3.82
CA LEU A 111 9.02 25.60 3.74
C LEU A 111 7.83 26.30 3.06
N SER A 112 7.60 27.58 3.32
CA SER A 112 6.52 28.37 2.68
C SER A 112 6.81 28.73 1.21
N SER A 113 8.08 28.78 0.82
CA SER A 113 8.48 29.01 -0.58
C SER A 113 8.25 27.81 -1.50
N GLY A 114 7.95 26.63 -0.93
CA GLY A 114 7.79 25.38 -1.68
C GLY A 114 9.08 24.88 -2.34
N PRO A 115 9.11 23.65 -2.87
CA PRO A 115 10.26 23.16 -3.62
C PRO A 115 10.43 23.98 -4.90
N SER A 116 11.48 24.79 -4.96
CA SER A 116 11.92 25.41 -6.21
C SER A 116 12.53 24.31 -7.09
N LEU A 117 11.81 23.93 -8.14
CA LEU A 117 12.38 23.11 -9.22
C LEU A 117 13.35 23.96 -10.04
N PRO A 118 14.50 23.41 -10.46
CA PRO A 118 15.43 24.08 -11.37
C PRO A 118 14.85 24.26 -12.79
#